data_AF-A0A929V4I6-F1
#
_entry.id   AF-A0A929V4I6-F1
#
_cell.length_a   1.000
_cell.length_b   1.000
_cell.length_c   1.000
_cell.angle_alpha   90.00
_cell.angle_beta   90.00
_cell.angle_gamma   90.00
#
_symmetry.space_group_name_H-M   'P 1'
#
loop_
_entity.id
_entity.type
_entity.pdbx_description
1 polymer ?
#
loop_
_entity_poly.entity_id
_entity_poly.type
_entity_poly.pdbx_seq_one_letter_code
_entity_poly.pdbx_strand_id
1 'polypeptide(L)'
;MSQKTLKILGWIATGTAMLMYISYFPQIINNLNGNKSGFLQPMVAAINCILWCSYGFFQKKKDWPIIVANVPGVIFGTIAAITAL
;
A
#
# COMPACT_ATOMS: atom_id res chain seq x y z
N MET A 1 -3.78 -28.11 -1.73
CA MET A 1 -2.69 -27.11 -1.81
C MET A 1 -1.85 -27.22 -0.54
N SER A 2 -0.53 -27.40 -0.63
CA SER A 2 0.34 -27.61 0.53
C SER A 2 0.48 -26.33 1.36
N GLN A 3 0.53 -26.43 2.69
CA GLN A 3 0.76 -25.28 3.59
C GLN A 3 2.06 -24.52 3.28
N LYS A 4 3.07 -25.20 2.70
CA LYS A 4 4.30 -24.56 2.24
C LYS A 4 4.04 -23.65 1.03
N THR A 5 3.21 -24.10 0.09
CA THR A 5 2.83 -23.31 -1.09
C THR A 5 2.03 -22.07 -0.70
N LEU A 6 1.09 -22.19 0.24
CA LEU A 6 0.32 -21.05 0.77
C LEU A 6 1.23 -20.01 1.45
N LYS A 7 2.22 -20.45 2.24
CA LYS A 7 3.21 -19.55 2.84
C LYS A 7 4.04 -18.80 1.81
N ILE A 8 4.54 -19.50 0.77
CA ILE A 8 5.34 -18.87 -0.29
C ILE A 8 4.50 -17.87 -1.08
N LEU A 9 3.26 -18.24 -1.43
CA LEU A 9 2.33 -17.34 -2.10
C LEU A 9 2.02 -16.09 -1.27
N GLY A 10 1.82 -16.24 0.05
CA GLY A 10 1.63 -15.11 0.95
C GLY A 10 2.81 -14.15 0.94
N TRP A 11 4.05 -14.65 0.98
CA TRP A 11 5.25 -13.81 0.91
C TRP A 11 5.39 -13.09 -0.44
N ILE A 12 5.13 -13.78 -1.55
CA ILE A 12 5.14 -13.17 -2.89
C ILE A 12 4.06 -12.09 -2.98
N ALA A 13 2.85 -12.38 -2.51
CA ALA A 13 1.74 -11.42 -2.50
C ALA A 13 2.06 -10.18 -1.67
N THR A 14 2.68 -10.34 -0.50
CA THR A 14 3.16 -9.21 0.33
C THR A 14 4.22 -8.40 -0.41
N GLY A 15 5.19 -9.05 -1.06
CA GLY A 15 6.21 -8.36 -1.85
C GLY A 15 5.61 -7.57 -3.01
N THR A 16 4.66 -8.15 -3.74
CA THR A 16 3.94 -7.49 -4.83
C THR A 16 3.08 -6.33 -4.33
N ALA A 17 2.42 -6.46 -3.18
CA ALA A 17 1.67 -5.37 -2.56
C ALA A 17 2.59 -4.19 -2.22
N MET A 18 3.76 -4.45 -1.63
CA MET A 18 4.77 -3.42 -1.36
C MET A 18 5.24 -2.72 -2.64
N LEU A 19 5.50 -3.48 -3.72
CA LEU A 19 5.91 -2.93 -5.01
C LEU A 19 4.83 -2.04 -5.64
N MET A 20 3.56 -2.40 -5.49
CA MET A 20 2.43 -1.57 -5.92
C MET A 20 2.47 -0.20 -5.24
N TYR A 21 2.78 -0.15 -3.94
CA TYR A 21 2.89 1.12 -3.21
C TYR A 21 4.16 1.91 -3.55
N ILE A 22 5.28 1.24 -3.81
CA ILE A 22 6.51 1.88 -4.30
C ILE A 22 6.29 2.53 -5.67
N SER A 23 5.35 2.03 -6.48
CA SER A 23 4.99 2.65 -7.78
C SER A 23 4.40 4.07 -7.66
N TYR A 24 3.97 4.48 -6.46
CA TYR A 24 3.58 5.88 -6.20
C TYR A 24 4.79 6.82 -6.11
N PHE A 25 6.01 6.31 -5.90
CA PHE A 25 7.23 7.12 -5.85
C PHE A 25 7.50 7.89 -7.16
N PRO A 26 7.48 7.27 -8.36
CA PRO A 26 7.57 8.03 -9.60
C PRO A 26 6.36 8.95 -9.84
N GLN A 27 5.16 8.63 -9.36
CA GLN A 27 4.02 9.56 -9.42
C GLN A 27 4.28 10.82 -8.59
N ILE A 28 4.82 10.68 -7.38
CA ILE A 28 5.22 11.80 -6.52
C ILE A 28 6.24 12.68 -7.23
N ILE A 29 7.27 12.08 -7.84
CA ILE A 29 8.29 12.82 -8.59
C ILE A 29 7.68 13.56 -9.79
N ASN A 30 6.79 12.91 -10.54
CA ASN A 30 6.12 13.54 -11.68
C ASN A 30 5.22 14.71 -11.25
N ASN A 31 4.48 14.55 -10.15
CA ASN A 31 3.66 15.61 -9.57
C ASN A 31 4.50 16.84 -9.18
N LEU A 32 5.64 16.61 -8.54
CA LEU A 32 6.58 17.67 -8.15
C LEU A 32 7.24 18.34 -9.36
N ASN A 33 7.45 17.62 -10.45
CA ASN A 33 7.96 18.16 -11.72
C ASN A 33 6.88 18.87 -12.56
N GLY A 34 5.67 19.06 -12.02
CA GLY A 34 4.58 19.79 -12.68
C GLY A 34 3.68 18.93 -13.58
N ASN A 35 3.99 17.65 -13.76
CA ASN A 35 3.15 16.69 -14.47
C ASN A 35 2.21 15.98 -13.48
N LYS A 36 1.19 16.71 -13.01
CA LYS A 36 0.23 16.20 -12.04
C LYS A 36 -0.48 14.94 -12.56
N SER A 37 -0.21 13.82 -11.93
CA SER A 37 -0.92 12.55 -12.09
C SER A 37 -2.26 12.58 -11.35
N GLY A 38 -3.17 11.64 -11.64
CA GLY A 38 -4.51 11.61 -11.06
C GLY A 38 -4.50 11.37 -9.55
N PHE A 39 -4.84 12.40 -8.76
CA PHE A 39 -4.95 12.39 -7.29
C PHE A 39 -5.87 11.31 -6.70
N LEU A 40 -6.94 10.93 -7.44
CA LEU A 40 -7.97 10.03 -6.92
C LEU A 40 -7.43 8.62 -6.61
N GLN A 41 -6.54 8.10 -7.46
CA GLN A 41 -6.02 6.74 -7.32
C GLN A 41 -5.11 6.58 -6.08
N PRO A 42 -4.12 7.46 -5.83
CA PRO A 42 -3.36 7.44 -4.58
C PRO A 42 -4.22 7.66 -3.33
N MET A 43 -5.23 8.54 -3.40
CA MET A 43 -6.12 8.81 -2.27
C MET A 43 -6.94 7.58 -1.88
N VAL A 44 -7.59 6.93 -2.84
CA VAL A 44 -8.39 5.73 -2.60
C VAL A 44 -7.50 4.59 -2.10
N ALA A 45 -6.28 4.46 -2.63
CA ALA A 45 -5.31 3.47 -2.15
C ALA A 45 -4.88 3.74 -0.71
N ALA A 46 -4.60 5.00 -0.35
CA ALA A 46 -4.24 5.37 1.02
C ALA A 46 -5.36 5.01 2.00
N ILE A 47 -6.62 5.33 1.67
CA ILE A 47 -7.79 4.98 2.49
C ILE A 47 -7.90 3.46 2.63
N ASN A 48 -7.73 2.71 1.53
CA ASN A 48 -7.78 1.25 1.55
C ASN A 48 -6.69 0.67 2.47
N CYS A 49 -5.47 1.18 2.40
CA CYS A 49 -4.35 0.75 3.24
C CYS A 49 -4.58 1.06 4.71
N ILE A 50 -5.20 2.21 5.03
CA ILE A 50 -5.58 2.57 6.41
C ILE A 50 -6.63 1.59 6.95
N LEU A 51 -7.62 1.23 6.14
CA LEU A 51 -8.65 0.24 6.50
C LEU A 51 -8.03 -1.13 6.75
N TRP A 52 -7.12 -1.59 5.91
CA TRP A 52 -6.42 -2.88 6.10
C TRP A 52 -5.49 -2.88 7.32
N CYS A 53 -4.75 -1.79 7.55
CA CYS A 53 -3.93 -1.65 8.75
C CYS A 53 -4.80 -1.68 10.01
N SER A 54 -5.92 -0.95 10.00
CA SER A 54 -6.87 -0.92 11.12
C SER A 54 -7.48 -2.31 11.34
N TYR A 55 -7.93 -2.97 10.28
CA TYR A 55 -8.47 -4.33 10.33
C TYR A 55 -7.46 -5.31 10.93
N GLY A 56 -6.20 -5.32 10.47
CA GLY A 56 -5.15 -6.16 11.00
C GLY A 56 -4.80 -5.85 12.46
N PHE A 57 -4.92 -4.58 12.87
CA PHE A 57 -4.62 -4.13 14.23
C PHE A 57 -5.72 -4.48 15.24
N PHE A 58 -7.00 -4.35 14.85
CA PHE A 58 -8.16 -4.63 15.71
C PHE A 58 -8.52 -6.12 15.82
N GLN A 59 -7.83 -7.01 15.10
CA GLN A 59 -8.00 -8.46 15.26
C GLN A 59 -7.59 -8.94 16.67
N LYS A 60 -8.33 -9.92 17.22
CA LYS A 60 -7.99 -10.56 18.51
C LYS A 60 -6.54 -11.06 18.57
N LYS A 61 -6.03 -11.53 17.42
CA LYS A 61 -4.61 -11.82 17.20
C LYS A 61 -4.14 -10.90 16.07
N LYS A 62 -3.26 -9.94 16.39
CA LYS A 62 -2.77 -8.93 15.43
C LYS A 62 -2.22 -9.59 14.17
N ASP A 63 -2.74 -9.20 13.02
CA ASP A 63 -2.28 -9.66 11.71
C ASP A 63 -1.13 -8.77 11.23
N TRP A 64 0.04 -8.98 11.83
CA TRP A 64 1.27 -8.25 11.49
C TRP A 64 1.60 -8.31 9.99
N PRO A 65 1.47 -9.45 9.28
CA PRO A 65 1.67 -9.49 7.83
C PRO A 65 0.82 -8.47 7.05
N ILE A 66 -0.49 -8.38 7.34
CA ILE A 66 -1.38 -7.42 6.67
C ILE A 66 -0.99 -5.99 6.99
N ILE A 67 -0.71 -5.69 8.26
CA ILE A 67 -0.32 -4.35 8.70
C ILE A 67 0.97 -3.92 7.97
N VAL A 68 2.01 -4.74 8.02
CA VAL A 68 3.31 -4.42 7.41
C VAL A 68 3.20 -4.30 5.89
N ALA A 69 2.36 -5.11 5.25
CA ALA A 69 2.13 -5.00 3.80
C ALA A 69 1.49 -3.65 3.40
N ASN A 70 0.58 -3.12 4.22
CA ASN A 70 -0.22 -1.93 3.87
C ASN A 70 0.37 -0.61 4.41
N VAL A 71 1.23 -0.63 5.43
CA VAL A 71 1.87 0.58 5.98
C VAL A 71 2.59 1.43 4.92
N PRO A 72 3.41 0.85 4.01
CA PRO A 72 4.02 1.62 2.92
C PRO A 72 2.97 2.29 2.02
N GLY A 73 1.85 1.62 1.78
CA GLY A 73 0.74 2.16 0.99
C GLY A 73 0.03 3.35 1.62
N VAL A 74 -0.08 3.36 2.95
CA VAL A 74 -0.56 4.55 3.68
C VAL A 74 0.38 5.72 3.44
N ILE A 75 1.69 5.52 3.67
CA ILE A 75 2.68 6.60 3.56
C ILE A 75 2.79 7.11 2.12
N PHE A 76 3.09 6.22 1.16
CA PHE A 76 3.30 6.61 -0.22
C PHE A 76 2.00 7.05 -0.91
N GLY A 77 0.86 6.41 -0.61
CA GLY A 77 -0.44 6.80 -1.15
C GLY A 77 -0.87 8.19 -0.68
N THR A 78 -0.69 8.50 0.61
CA THR A 78 -1.02 9.84 1.14
C THR A 78 -0.09 10.91 0.56
N ILE A 79 1.21 10.66 0.47
CA ILE A 79 2.15 11.63 -0.13
C ILE A 79 1.85 11.85 -1.62
N ALA A 80 1.56 10.79 -2.37
CA ALA A 80 1.17 10.89 -3.78
C ALA A 80 -0.15 11.64 -3.98
N ALA A 81 -1.13 11.45 -3.10
CA ALA A 81 -2.39 12.21 -3.14
C ALA A 81 -2.15 13.70 -2.85
N ILE A 82 -1.37 14.03 -1.81
CA ILE A 82 -1.07 15.43 -1.45
C ILE A 82 -0.30 16.13 -2.55
N THR A 83 0.70 15.47 -3.15
CA THR A 83 1.51 16.08 -4.21
C THR A 83 0.74 16.24 -5.53
N ALA A 84 -0.31 15.46 -5.75
CA ALA A 84 -1.17 15.56 -6.93
C ALA A 84 -2.19 16.72 -6.86
N LEU A 85 -2.40 17.35 -5.70
CA LEU A 85 -3.25 18.54 -5.51
C LEU A 85 -2.55 19.80 -6.01
#